data_AF-A0AA90TZ85-F1
#
_entry.id   AF-A0AA90TZ85-F1
#
_cell.length_a   1.000
_cell.length_b   1.000
_cell.length_c   1.000
_cell.angle_alpha   90.00
_cell.angle_beta   90.00
_cell.angle_gamma   90.00
#
_symmetry.space_group_name_H-M   'P 1'
#
loop_
_entity.id
_entity.type
_entity.pdbx_description
1 polymer ?
#
loop_
_entity_poly.entity_id
_entity_poly.type
_entity_poly.pdbx_seq_one_letter_code
_entity_poly.pdbx_strand_id
1 'polypeptide(L)'
;MASMEGVQKDAAQLKIEELEAELGEEGMQEVDDYLTLQASLPDVVKSMPFSGLAFAATNTESQKIKMGYIDNFDVSEKEKDGYKTGLQDVWDRYPFNITKDDYPFMAELGPMIEAEAFSVYSPEELEAI
;
A
#
# COMPACT_ATOMS: atom_id res chain seq x y z
N MET A 1 41.65 -30.29 19.28
CA MET A 1 40.30 -30.27 18.68
C MET A 1 39.84 -28.83 18.69
N ALA A 2 39.81 -28.18 17.54
CA ALA A 2 39.49 -26.76 17.44
C ALA A 2 37.96 -26.55 17.45
N SER A 3 37.57 -25.63 18.32
CA SER A 3 36.36 -24.80 18.40
C SER A 3 35.03 -25.36 17.86
N MET A 4 34.11 -25.66 18.79
CA MET A 4 32.67 -25.46 18.56
C MET A 4 32.43 -23.95 18.62
N GLU A 5 32.54 -23.27 17.48
CA GLU A 5 32.00 -21.92 17.33
C GLU A 5 30.47 -22.02 17.40
N GLY A 6 29.89 -21.64 18.54
CA GLY A 6 28.49 -21.29 18.56
C GLY A 6 28.33 -20.10 17.63
N VAL A 7 27.76 -20.32 16.44
CA VAL A 7 27.42 -19.25 15.51
C VAL A 7 26.43 -18.35 16.25
N GLN A 8 26.91 -17.23 16.76
CA GLN A 8 26.10 -16.25 17.44
C GLN A 8 25.26 -15.59 16.35
N LYS A 9 23.99 -16.01 16.24
CA LYS A 9 23.05 -15.44 15.28
C LYS A 9 22.98 -13.94 15.51
N ASP A 10 23.09 -13.18 14.42
CA ASP A 10 22.95 -11.74 14.52
C ASP A 10 21.48 -11.35 14.74
N ALA A 11 21.26 -10.09 15.13
CA ALA A 11 19.93 -9.60 15.47
C ALA A 11 18.95 -9.56 14.28
N ALA A 12 19.45 -9.51 13.03
CA ALA A 12 18.58 -9.58 11.86
C ALA A 12 18.11 -11.02 11.64
N GLN A 13 19.02 -11.99 11.82
CA GLN A 13 18.73 -13.41 11.70
C GLN A 13 17.70 -13.87 12.75
N LEU A 14 17.81 -13.39 14.00
CA LEU A 14 16.82 -13.66 15.05
C LEU A 14 15.43 -13.11 14.70
N LYS A 15 15.36 -11.90 14.13
CA LYS A 15 14.09 -11.28 13.74
C LYS A 15 13.41 -11.98 12.57
N ILE A 16 14.20 -12.47 11.60
CA ILE A 16 13.65 -13.25 10.48
C ILE A 16 13.08 -14.57 11.01
N GLU A 17 13.79 -15.26 11.91
CA GLU A 17 13.29 -16.51 12.51
C GLU A 17 12.04 -16.30 13.37
N GLU A 18 11.94 -15.19 14.11
CA GLU A 18 10.72 -14.80 14.83
C GLU A 18 9.56 -14.54 13.86
N LEU A 19 9.81 -13.82 12.77
CA LEU A 19 8.79 -13.53 11.76
C LEU A 19 8.34 -14.80 11.01
N GLU A 20 9.27 -15.69 10.65
CA GLU A 20 8.99 -17.00 10.07
C GLU A 20 8.14 -17.86 11.00
N ALA A 21 8.39 -17.81 12.32
CA ALA A 21 7.60 -18.54 13.31
C ALA A 21 6.18 -18.00 13.49
N GLU A 22 5.98 -16.68 13.34
CA GLU A 22 4.67 -16.03 13.43
C GLU A 22 3.83 -16.22 12.15
N LEU A 23 4.44 -16.04 10.98
CA LEU A 23 3.75 -16.04 9.69
C LEU A 23 3.66 -17.41 9.04
N GLY A 24 4.57 -18.33 9.39
CA GLY A 24 4.73 -19.61 8.71
C GLY A 24 5.27 -19.47 7.29
N GLU A 25 5.42 -20.61 6.60
CA GLU A 25 6.01 -20.68 5.24
C GLU A 25 5.18 -19.90 4.21
N GLU A 26 3.85 -20.00 4.25
CA GLU A 26 2.97 -19.27 3.32
C GLU A 26 3.05 -17.76 3.52
N GLY A 27 3.05 -17.28 4.78
CA GLY A 27 3.17 -15.86 5.05
C GLY A 27 4.56 -15.28 4.71
N MET A 28 5.62 -16.08 4.84
CA MET A 28 6.95 -15.68 4.38
C MET A 28 7.06 -15.61 2.86
N GLN A 29 6.36 -16.49 2.14
CA GLN A 29 6.24 -16.39 0.69
C GLN A 29 5.54 -15.09 0.27
N GLU A 30 4.48 -14.67 0.97
CA GLU A 30 3.82 -13.38 0.71
C GLU A 30 4.75 -12.19 0.95
N VAL A 31 5.61 -12.25 1.98
CA VAL A 31 6.64 -11.23 2.24
C VAL A 31 7.64 -11.17 1.10
N ASP A 32 8.17 -12.31 0.64
CA ASP A 32 9.12 -12.37 -0.46
C ASP A 32 8.52 -11.89 -1.79
N ASP A 33 7.27 -12.27 -2.06
CA ASP A 33 6.52 -11.82 -3.24
C ASP A 33 6.31 -10.30 -3.19
N TYR A 34 5.96 -9.75 -2.02
CA TYR A 34 5.85 -8.31 -1.82
C TYR A 34 7.19 -7.59 -2.03
N LEU A 35 8.28 -8.08 -1.46
CA LEU A 35 9.61 -7.47 -1.60
C LEU A 35 10.10 -7.51 -3.04
N THR A 36 9.86 -8.63 -3.73
CA THR A 36 10.18 -8.79 -5.16
C THR A 36 9.39 -7.81 -6.00
N LEU A 37 8.08 -7.67 -5.73
CA LEU A 37 7.23 -6.69 -6.39
C LEU A 37 7.76 -5.26 -6.16
N GLN A 38 8.04 -4.88 -4.91
CA GLN A 38 8.58 -3.55 -4.56
C GLN A 38 9.90 -3.26 -5.28
N ALA A 39 10.81 -4.24 -5.34
CA ALA A 39 12.08 -4.10 -6.05
C ALA A 39 11.85 -3.85 -7.56
N SER A 40 10.88 -4.55 -8.15
CA SER A 40 10.54 -4.47 -9.58
C SER A 40 9.85 -3.17 -10.02
N LEU A 41 9.29 -2.40 -9.07
CA LEU A 41 8.55 -1.18 -9.42
C LEU A 41 9.44 -0.14 -10.10
N PRO A 42 8.94 0.54 -11.15
CA PRO A 42 9.65 1.66 -11.77
C PRO A 42 9.90 2.80 -10.78
N ASP A 43 11.01 3.53 -10.95
CA ASP A 43 11.37 4.66 -10.07
C ASP A 43 10.28 5.75 -10.05
N VAL A 44 9.56 5.92 -11.17
CA VAL A 44 8.44 6.86 -11.27
C VAL A 44 7.26 6.42 -10.38
N VAL A 45 7.05 5.13 -10.16
CA VAL A 45 6.05 4.63 -9.21
C VAL A 45 6.54 4.79 -7.78
N LYS A 46 7.79 4.42 -7.51
CA LYS A 46 8.41 4.53 -6.18
C LYS A 46 8.40 5.98 -5.65
N SER A 47 8.60 6.94 -6.55
CA SER A 47 8.65 8.38 -6.21
C SER A 47 7.29 9.08 -6.25
N MET A 48 6.20 8.35 -6.56
CA MET A 48 4.86 8.92 -6.68
C MET A 48 4.33 9.37 -5.30
N PRO A 49 3.78 10.59 -5.20
CA PRO A 49 3.02 11.01 -4.02
C PRO A 49 1.88 10.04 -3.77
N PHE A 50 1.71 9.59 -2.52
CA PHE A 50 0.67 8.62 -2.18
C PHE A 50 0.74 7.34 -3.03
N SER A 51 1.96 6.83 -3.29
CA SER A 51 2.18 5.59 -4.07
C SER A 51 1.40 4.38 -3.54
N GLY A 52 1.07 4.34 -2.25
CA GLY A 52 0.17 3.34 -1.66
C GLY A 52 -1.25 3.36 -2.25
N LEU A 53 -1.73 4.52 -2.71
CA LEU A 53 -3.01 4.62 -3.42
C LEU A 53 -2.92 4.00 -4.82
N ALA A 54 -1.80 4.15 -5.52
CA ALA A 54 -1.56 3.46 -6.79
C ALA A 54 -1.38 1.95 -6.58
N PHE A 55 -0.73 1.52 -5.50
CA PHE A 55 -0.55 0.12 -5.14
C PHE A 55 -1.88 -0.62 -4.92
N ALA A 56 -2.96 0.09 -4.56
CA ALA A 56 -4.30 -0.48 -4.44
C ALA A 56 -4.79 -1.14 -5.75
N ALA A 57 -4.19 -0.82 -6.90
CA ALA A 57 -4.41 -1.50 -8.18
C ALA A 57 -4.26 -3.03 -8.09
N THR A 58 -3.39 -3.52 -7.20
CA THR A 58 -3.08 -4.95 -7.04
C THR A 58 -4.18 -5.76 -6.37
N ASN A 59 -5.19 -5.12 -5.77
CA ASN A 59 -6.22 -5.79 -4.98
C ASN A 59 -7.61 -5.14 -5.18
N THR A 60 -8.55 -5.89 -5.74
CA THR A 60 -9.93 -5.43 -6.01
C THR A 60 -10.68 -4.92 -4.77
N GLU A 61 -10.49 -5.53 -3.60
CA GLU A 61 -11.13 -5.06 -2.37
C GLU A 61 -10.53 -3.73 -1.92
N SER A 62 -9.21 -3.55 -2.06
CA SER A 62 -8.57 -2.26 -1.82
C SER A 62 -9.12 -1.19 -2.76
N GLN A 63 -9.30 -1.49 -4.05
CA GLN A 63 -9.90 -0.57 -5.01
C GLN A 63 -11.31 -0.12 -4.59
N LYS A 64 -12.18 -1.08 -4.22
CA LYS A 64 -13.55 -0.80 -3.76
C LYS A 64 -13.57 0.11 -2.55
N ILE A 65 -12.70 -0.14 -1.56
CA ILE A 65 -12.59 0.68 -0.36
C ILE A 65 -12.22 2.11 -0.73
N LYS A 66 -11.20 2.31 -1.58
CA LYS A 66 -10.79 3.66 -2.00
C LYS A 66 -11.86 4.38 -2.79
N MET A 67 -12.58 3.68 -3.68
CA MET A 67 -13.73 4.23 -4.40
C MET A 67 -14.87 4.65 -3.45
N GLY A 68 -15.11 3.86 -2.39
CA GLY A 68 -16.09 4.19 -1.36
C GLY A 68 -15.72 5.42 -0.54
N TYR A 69 -14.43 5.68 -0.30
CA TYR A 69 -14.00 6.93 0.32
C TYR A 69 -14.33 8.15 -0.56
N ILE A 70 -14.15 8.03 -1.88
CA ILE A 70 -14.47 9.12 -2.83
C ILE A 70 -15.98 9.45 -2.81
N ASP A 71 -16.85 8.46 -2.59
CA ASP A 71 -18.30 8.69 -2.46
C ASP A 71 -18.66 9.65 -1.32
N ASN A 72 -17.81 9.71 -0.29
CA ASN A 72 -18.05 10.51 0.90
C ASN A 72 -17.48 11.94 0.83
N PHE A 73 -16.74 12.29 -0.23
CA PHE A 73 -16.15 13.63 -0.35
C PHE A 73 -17.21 14.73 -0.37
N ASP A 74 -16.93 15.84 0.31
CA ASP A 74 -17.76 17.07 0.28
C ASP A 74 -17.50 17.90 -0.98
N VAL A 75 -17.78 17.31 -2.15
CA VAL A 75 -17.67 17.91 -3.49
C VAL A 75 -18.87 17.48 -4.33
N SER A 76 -19.03 18.07 -5.53
CA SER A 76 -20.14 17.68 -6.40
C SER A 76 -20.00 16.23 -6.91
N GLU A 77 -21.12 15.57 -7.22
CA GLU A 77 -21.12 14.22 -7.79
C GLU A 77 -20.29 14.12 -9.08
N LYS A 78 -20.27 15.19 -9.89
CA LYS A 78 -19.43 15.26 -11.09
C LYS A 78 -17.94 15.24 -10.75
N GLU A 79 -17.53 15.88 -9.67
CA GLU A 79 -16.14 15.87 -9.20
C GLU A 79 -15.78 14.49 -8.65
N LYS A 80 -16.66 13.85 -7.87
CA LYS A 80 -16.49 12.46 -7.42
C LYS A 80 -16.29 11.50 -8.59
N ASP A 81 -17.15 11.56 -9.60
CA ASP A 81 -17.02 10.75 -10.83
C ASP A 81 -15.70 11.01 -11.55
N GLY A 82 -15.25 12.28 -11.57
CA GLY A 82 -13.95 12.68 -12.10
C GLY A 82 -12.79 12.03 -11.35
N TYR A 83 -12.79 12.08 -10.02
CA TYR A 83 -11.77 11.44 -9.18
C TYR A 83 -11.76 9.93 -9.34
N LYS A 84 -12.93 9.27 -9.37
CA LYS A 84 -13.05 7.83 -9.60
C LYS A 84 -12.48 7.43 -10.96
N THR A 85 -12.85 8.16 -12.00
CA THR A 85 -12.35 7.91 -13.37
C THR A 85 -10.84 8.10 -13.45
N GLY A 86 -10.31 9.19 -12.88
CA GLY A 86 -8.87 9.45 -12.85
C GLY A 86 -8.09 8.38 -12.07
N LEU A 87 -8.61 7.93 -10.93
CA LEU A 87 -7.97 6.90 -10.13
C LEU A 87 -7.99 5.54 -10.83
N GLN A 88 -9.10 5.19 -11.48
CA GLN A 88 -9.18 3.98 -12.30
C GLN A 88 -8.16 3.99 -13.44
N ASP A 89 -8.01 5.12 -14.15
CA ASP A 89 -7.01 5.26 -15.21
C ASP A 89 -5.57 5.03 -14.71
N VAL A 90 -5.23 5.55 -13.52
CA VAL A 90 -3.94 5.28 -12.88
C VAL A 90 -3.77 3.78 -12.60
N TRP A 91 -4.80 3.11 -12.06
CA TRP A 91 -4.73 1.67 -11.77
C TRP A 91 -4.61 0.81 -13.02
N ASP A 92 -5.32 1.15 -14.10
CA ASP A 92 -5.25 0.41 -15.38
C ASP A 92 -3.85 0.49 -16.02
N ARG A 93 -3.07 1.53 -15.69
CA ARG A 93 -1.69 1.73 -16.16
C ARG A 93 -0.63 1.23 -15.19
N TYR A 94 -0.99 0.87 -13.98
CA TYR A 94 -0.04 0.44 -12.94
C TYR A 94 0.57 -0.94 -13.24
N PRO A 95 1.87 -1.17 -12.97
CA PRO A 95 2.88 -0.20 -12.53
C PRO A 95 3.66 0.45 -13.69
N PHE A 96 3.56 -0.09 -14.91
CA PHE A 96 4.55 0.17 -15.96
C PHE A 96 4.30 1.43 -16.80
N ASN A 97 3.05 1.90 -16.89
CA ASN A 97 2.66 3.04 -17.72
C ASN A 97 2.31 4.28 -16.90
N ILE A 98 2.86 4.37 -15.70
CA ILE A 98 2.78 5.53 -14.84
C ILE A 98 3.80 6.58 -15.28
N THR A 99 3.40 7.85 -15.21
CA THR A 99 4.23 9.00 -15.59
C THR A 99 4.25 10.05 -14.50
N LYS A 100 5.14 11.04 -14.60
CA LYS A 100 5.18 12.16 -13.65
C LYS A 100 3.96 13.08 -13.76
N ASP A 101 3.23 13.02 -14.88
CA ASP A 101 2.02 13.80 -15.07
C ASP A 101 0.86 13.30 -14.19
N ASP A 102 0.99 12.08 -13.64
CA ASP A 102 0.05 11.53 -12.66
C ASP A 102 0.26 12.13 -11.26
N TYR A 103 1.44 12.69 -10.98
CA TYR A 103 1.78 13.15 -9.62
C TYR A 103 0.87 14.26 -9.09
N PRO A 104 0.49 15.29 -9.86
CA PRO A 104 -0.42 16.32 -9.39
C PRO A 104 -1.78 15.74 -8.98
N PHE A 105 -2.34 14.84 -9.80
CA PHE A 105 -3.60 14.17 -9.49
C PHE A 105 -3.50 13.35 -8.19
N MET A 106 -2.43 12.55 -8.04
CA MET A 106 -2.21 11.76 -6.83
C MET A 106 -1.97 12.63 -5.59
N ALA A 107 -1.26 13.75 -5.73
CA ALA A 107 -1.00 14.70 -4.66
C ALA A 107 -2.26 15.47 -4.21
N GLU A 108 -3.21 15.67 -5.13
CA GLU A 108 -4.52 16.27 -4.83
C GLU A 108 -5.45 15.26 -4.15
N LEU A 109 -5.58 14.06 -4.73
CA LEU A 109 -6.53 13.04 -4.25
C LEU A 109 -6.08 12.36 -2.95
N GLY A 110 -4.78 12.12 -2.79
CA GLY A 110 -4.21 11.39 -1.67
C GLY A 110 -4.63 11.90 -0.28
N PRO A 111 -4.46 13.21 0.03
CA PRO A 111 -4.86 13.78 1.30
C PRO A 111 -6.36 13.65 1.58
N MET A 112 -7.21 13.73 0.55
CA MET A 112 -8.66 13.59 0.69
C MET A 112 -9.04 12.15 1.06
N ILE A 113 -8.40 11.16 0.41
CA ILE A 113 -8.56 9.75 0.73
C ILE A 113 -8.12 9.44 2.16
N GLU A 114 -6.98 9.97 2.60
CA GLU A 114 -6.50 9.77 3.97
C GLU A 114 -7.45 10.41 4.99
N ALA A 115 -7.93 11.63 4.74
CA ALA A 115 -8.90 12.29 5.61
C ALA A 115 -10.18 11.47 5.78
N GLU A 116 -10.72 10.90 4.70
CA GLU A 116 -11.89 10.02 4.78
C GLU A 116 -11.58 8.66 5.45
N ALA A 117 -10.41 8.09 5.20
CA ALA A 117 -10.02 6.88 5.92
C ALA A 117 -9.99 7.12 7.44
N PHE A 118 -9.45 8.26 7.89
CA PHE A 118 -9.46 8.62 9.31
C PHE A 118 -10.85 8.98 9.85
N SER A 119 -11.75 9.52 9.02
CA SER A 119 -13.14 9.83 9.44
C SER A 119 -13.94 8.55 9.72
N VAL A 120 -13.73 7.50 8.91
CA VAL A 120 -14.37 6.19 9.06
C VAL A 120 -13.87 5.44 10.29
N TYR A 121 -12.60 5.63 10.68
CA TYR A 121 -11.98 4.96 11.84
C TYR A 121 -11.77 5.91 13.03
N SER A 122 -12.82 6.64 13.41
CA SER A 122 -12.83 7.44 14.63
C SER A 122 -12.33 6.63 15.85
N PRO A 123 -11.48 7.19 16.74
CA PRO A 123 -10.91 6.48 17.90
C PRO A 123 -11.93 5.82 18.84
N GLU A 124 -13.19 6.27 18.84
CA GLU A 124 -14.24 5.68 19.68
C GLU A 124 -14.57 4.22 19.33
N GLU A 125 -14.31 3.76 18.10
CA GLU A 125 -14.52 2.35 17.72
C GLU A 125 -13.28 1.46 17.95
N LEU A 126 -12.10 2.05 18.16
CA LEU A 126 -10.85 1.31 18.42
C LEU A 126 -10.67 0.95 19.90
N GLU A 127 -11.41 1.57 20.83
CA GLU A 127 -11.43 1.18 22.25
C GLU A 127 -12.32 -0.05 22.54
N ALA A 128 -13.01 -0.59 21.53
CA ALA A 128 -13.94 -1.71 21.67
C ALA A 128 -13.36 -3.09 21.30
N ILE A 129 -12.06 -3.18 21.02
CA ILE A 129 -11.31 -4.43 20.77
C ILE A 129 -10.21 -4.58 21.82
#